data_AF-A0A7W1ERA3-F1
#
_entry.id   AF-A0A7W1ERA3-F1
#
_cell.length_a   1.000
_cell.length_b   1.000
_cell.length_c   1.000
_cell.angle_alpha   90.00
_cell.angle_beta   90.00
_cell.angle_gamma   90.00
#
_symmetry.space_group_name_H-M   'P 1'
#
loop_
_entity.id
_entity.type
_entity.pdbx_description
1 polymer ?
#
loop_
_entity_poly.entity_id
_entity_poly.type
_entity_poly.pdbx_seq_one_letter_code
_entity_poly.pdbx_strand_id
1 'polypeptide(L)'
;MKRPSLRTITISLLALALPTTLLASSVVAVYFKSTNPNNVDITQGLAYLQQSLFAAIITFGLFAIASVVGIIMMYRRDHNFIEAKLPLVLLCTIIVLMGGVSLANAYSNKVQDQYLIDNGRPTLQQFFDQLNKQDKR
;
A
#
# COMPACT_ATOMS: atom_id res chain seq x y z
N MET A 1 -22.20 28.76 -4.80
CA MET A 1 -21.50 27.52 -4.42
C MET A 1 -20.62 27.78 -3.21
N LYS A 2 -20.80 27.07 -2.09
CA LYS A 2 -19.90 27.18 -0.92
C LYS A 2 -18.64 26.35 -1.17
N ARG A 3 -17.45 26.95 -1.00
CA ARG A 3 -16.18 26.22 -1.11
C ARG A 3 -16.09 25.19 0.03
N PRO A 4 -15.67 23.94 -0.24
CA PRO A 4 -15.49 22.95 0.82
C PRO A 4 -14.41 23.43 1.81
N SER A 5 -14.64 23.18 3.10
CA SER A 5 -13.65 23.51 4.13
C SER A 5 -12.43 22.60 4.00
N LEU A 6 -11.27 23.10 4.41
CA LEU A 6 -10.00 22.35 4.37
C LEU A 6 -10.15 21.02 5.13
N ARG A 7 -10.86 21.03 6.26
CA ARG A 7 -11.20 19.85 7.05
C ARG A 7 -11.93 18.78 6.23
N THR A 8 -13.00 19.16 5.53
CA THR A 8 -13.76 18.23 4.70
C THR A 8 -12.89 17.65 3.59
N ILE A 9 -12.04 18.46 2.95
CA ILE A 9 -11.12 17.99 1.91
C ILE A 9 -10.16 16.94 2.48
N THR A 10 -9.52 17.20 3.61
CA THR A 10 -8.56 16.27 4.22
C THR A 10 -9.23 14.97 4.70
N ILE A 11 -10.42 15.03 5.27
CA ILE A 11 -11.16 13.82 5.67
C ILE A 11 -11.55 13.00 4.43
N SER A 12 -12.02 13.65 3.35
CA SER A 12 -12.33 12.96 2.11
C SER A 12 -11.09 12.32 1.48
N LEU A 13 -9.93 12.99 1.52
CA LEU A 13 -8.66 12.42 1.06
C LEU A 13 -8.28 11.17 1.87
N LEU A 14 -8.37 11.23 3.20
CA LEU A 14 -8.09 10.08 4.05
C LEU A 14 -9.06 8.92 3.81
N ALA A 15 -10.35 9.21 3.63
CA ALA A 15 -11.37 8.20 3.34
C ALA A 15 -11.17 7.55 1.96
N LEU A 16 -10.70 8.32 0.98
CA LEU A 16 -10.44 7.85 -0.38
C LEU A 16 -9.11 7.10 -0.49
N ALA A 17 -8.17 7.29 0.44
CA ALA A 17 -6.82 6.73 0.36
C ALA A 17 -6.83 5.21 0.16
N LEU A 18 -7.60 4.46 0.96
CA LEU A 18 -7.71 3.00 0.82
C LEU A 18 -8.39 2.55 -0.48
N PRO A 19 -9.63 2.98 -0.82
CA PRO A 19 -10.30 2.50 -2.03
C PRO A 19 -9.54 2.88 -3.30
N THR A 20 -8.91 4.06 -3.37
CA THR A 20 -8.07 4.42 -4.53
C THR A 20 -6.77 3.63 -4.60
N THR A 21 -6.14 3.34 -3.46
CA THR A 21 -4.96 2.47 -3.41
C THR A 21 -5.28 1.07 -3.93
N LEU A 22 -6.39 0.48 -3.49
CA LEU A 22 -6.85 -0.83 -3.95
C LEU A 22 -7.20 -0.81 -5.45
N LEU A 23 -7.86 0.26 -5.91
CA LEU A 23 -8.20 0.41 -7.33
C LEU A 23 -6.95 0.55 -8.19
N ALA A 24 -5.98 1.38 -7.80
CA ALA A 24 -4.72 1.53 -8.52
C ALA A 24 -3.93 0.21 -8.58
N SER A 25 -3.85 -0.51 -7.47
CA SER A 25 -3.23 -1.83 -7.41
C SER A 25 -3.90 -2.83 -8.36
N SER A 26 -5.24 -2.83 -8.39
CA SER A 26 -6.04 -3.70 -9.24
C SER A 26 -5.90 -3.36 -10.73
N VAL A 27 -5.88 -2.07 -11.08
CA VAL A 27 -5.67 -1.60 -12.47
C VAL A 27 -4.30 -2.03 -12.97
N VAL A 28 -3.26 -1.86 -12.16
CA VAL A 28 -1.90 -2.30 -12.51
C VAL A 28 -1.84 -3.81 -12.69
N ALA A 29 -2.47 -4.58 -11.79
CA ALA A 29 -2.57 -6.02 -11.93
C ALA A 29 -3.28 -6.44 -13.23
N VAL A 30 -4.39 -5.79 -13.59
CA VAL A 30 -5.11 -6.04 -14.86
C VAL A 30 -4.23 -5.73 -16.06
N TYR A 31 -3.55 -4.57 -16.06
CA TYR A 31 -2.68 -4.14 -17.15
C TYR A 31 -1.52 -5.11 -17.41
N PHE A 32 -0.84 -5.57 -16.36
CA PHE A 32 0.26 -6.52 -16.52
C PHE A 32 -0.23 -7.92 -16.93
N LYS A 33 -1.40 -8.35 -16.46
CA LYS A 33 -2.03 -9.60 -16.91
C LYS A 33 -2.48 -9.53 -18.37
N SER A 34 -2.99 -8.39 -18.84
CA SER A 34 -3.44 -8.23 -20.23
C SER A 34 -2.29 -8.13 -21.23
N THR A 35 -1.15 -7.57 -20.79
CA THR A 35 -0.03 -7.28 -21.70
C THR A 35 1.08 -8.33 -21.62
N ASN A 36 0.91 -9.36 -20.77
CA ASN A 36 1.85 -10.44 -20.39
C ASN A 36 3.28 -10.29 -20.99
N PRO A 37 4.05 -9.29 -20.53
CA PRO A 37 5.28 -8.89 -21.23
C PRO A 37 6.38 -9.97 -21.18
N ASN A 38 6.29 -10.89 -20.23
CA ASN A 38 7.34 -11.86 -19.93
C ASN A 38 6.87 -13.32 -20.10
N ASN A 39 5.68 -13.58 -20.69
CA ASN A 39 5.06 -14.90 -20.76
C ASN A 39 5.08 -15.65 -19.41
N VAL A 40 4.95 -14.90 -18.30
CA VAL A 40 4.91 -15.50 -16.96
C VAL A 40 3.58 -16.18 -16.82
N ASP A 41 3.57 -17.36 -16.20
CA ASP A 41 2.35 -18.10 -15.98
C ASP A 41 1.41 -17.28 -15.06
N ILE A 42 0.39 -16.70 -15.69
CA ILE A 42 -0.55 -15.74 -15.10
C ILE A 42 -1.42 -16.40 -14.03
N THR A 43 -1.43 -17.74 -14.00
CA THR A 43 -2.12 -18.55 -12.98
C THR A 43 -1.48 -18.41 -11.60
N GLN A 44 -0.20 -18.04 -11.51
CA GLN A 44 0.44 -17.73 -10.25
C GLN A 44 0.16 -16.27 -9.90
N GLY A 45 -0.77 -16.04 -8.96
CA GLY A 45 -1.14 -14.69 -8.48
C GLY A 45 0.03 -13.83 -7.93
N LEU A 46 1.23 -14.40 -7.84
CA LEU A 46 2.47 -13.76 -7.43
C LEU A 46 3.22 -13.04 -8.57
N ALA A 47 2.94 -13.38 -9.85
CA ALA A 47 3.73 -12.92 -10.99
C ALA A 47 3.86 -11.38 -11.09
N TYR A 48 2.82 -10.66 -10.69
CA TYR A 48 2.79 -9.18 -10.71
C TYR A 48 2.57 -8.56 -9.32
N LEU A 49 2.78 -9.35 -8.27
CA LEU A 49 2.55 -8.91 -6.91
C LEU A 49 3.41 -7.68 -6.59
N GLN A 50 4.69 -7.69 -6.97
CA GLN A 50 5.61 -6.59 -6.71
C GLN A 50 5.16 -5.29 -7.39
N GLN A 51 4.73 -5.34 -8.66
CA GLN A 51 4.27 -4.17 -9.42
C GLN A 51 2.97 -3.61 -8.82
N SER A 52 2.03 -4.49 -8.47
CA SER A 52 0.77 -4.10 -7.81
C SER A 52 0.98 -3.52 -6.41
N LEU A 53 1.99 -4.00 -5.67
CA LEU A 53 2.42 -3.46 -4.37
C LEU A 53 3.08 -2.10 -4.51
N PHE A 54 3.99 -1.91 -5.47
CA PHE A 54 4.59 -0.59 -5.71
C PHE A 54 3.54 0.45 -6.06
N ALA A 55 2.60 0.11 -6.95
CA ALA A 55 1.49 0.99 -7.28
C ALA A 55 0.64 1.35 -6.06
N ALA A 56 0.37 0.37 -5.19
CA ALA A 56 -0.36 0.59 -3.95
C ALA A 56 0.39 1.54 -2.99
N ILE A 57 1.68 1.28 -2.76
CA ILE A 57 2.52 2.09 -1.86
C ILE A 57 2.64 3.53 -2.36
N ILE A 58 2.87 3.74 -3.65
CA ILE A 58 2.95 5.08 -4.24
C ILE A 58 1.62 5.82 -4.10
N THR A 59 0.51 5.17 -4.46
CA THR A 59 -0.83 5.78 -4.37
C THR A 59 -1.15 6.18 -2.94
N PHE A 60 -0.97 5.27 -1.99
CA PHE A 60 -1.20 5.55 -0.57
C PHE A 60 -0.28 6.67 -0.07
N GLY A 61 1.00 6.65 -0.44
CA GLY A 61 1.98 7.66 -0.07
C GLY A 61 1.56 9.07 -0.50
N LEU A 62 1.01 9.23 -1.70
CA LEU A 62 0.48 10.51 -2.17
C LEU A 62 -0.68 11.02 -1.30
N PHE A 63 -1.63 10.16 -0.95
CA PHE A 63 -2.73 10.53 -0.06
C PHE A 63 -2.26 10.88 1.35
N ALA A 64 -1.29 10.13 1.89
CA ALA A 64 -0.70 10.41 3.18
C ALA A 64 -0.02 11.77 3.21
N ILE A 65 0.82 12.08 2.20
CA ILE A 65 1.50 13.38 2.08
C ILE A 65 0.49 14.52 1.95
N ALA A 66 -0.50 14.40 1.06
CA ALA A 66 -1.53 15.41 0.89
C ALA A 66 -2.33 15.65 2.17
N SER A 67 -2.60 14.60 2.94
CA SER A 67 -3.30 14.68 4.22
C SER A 67 -2.47 15.38 5.30
N VAL A 68 -1.17 15.07 5.38
CA VAL A 68 -0.22 15.76 6.27
C VAL A 68 -0.14 17.25 5.93
N VAL A 69 -0.02 17.60 4.65
CA VAL A 69 -0.02 19.01 4.20
C VAL A 69 -1.33 19.70 4.61
N GLY A 70 -2.48 19.06 4.41
CA GLY A 70 -3.78 19.59 4.84
C GLY A 70 -3.84 19.85 6.35
N ILE A 71 -3.35 18.93 7.17
CA ILE A 71 -3.27 19.06 8.63
C ILE A 71 -2.36 20.23 9.02
N ILE A 72 -1.17 20.35 8.41
CA ILE A 72 -0.24 21.45 8.67
C ILE A 72 -0.88 22.80 8.30
N MET A 73 -1.57 22.87 7.17
CA MET A 73 -2.27 24.08 6.74
C MET A 73 -3.40 24.48 7.69
N MET A 74 -4.17 23.52 8.23
CA MET A 74 -5.17 23.80 9.28
C MET A 74 -4.52 24.38 10.53
N TYR A 75 -3.43 23.77 10.99
CA TYR A 75 -2.73 24.24 12.18
C TYR A 75 -2.15 25.65 11.99
N ARG A 76 -1.56 25.94 10.82
CA ARG A 76 -1.00 27.26 10.51
C ARG A 76 -2.06 28.35 10.38
N ARG A 77 -3.29 28.02 9.98
CA ARG A 77 -4.36 29.00 9.77
C ARG A 77 -4.92 29.54 11.08
N ASP A 78 -5.27 28.64 11.99
CA ASP A 78 -6.05 29.01 13.18
C ASP A 78 -5.22 28.97 14.46
N HIS A 79 -3.94 28.56 14.38
CA HIS A 79 -3.04 28.29 15.51
C HIS A 79 -3.65 27.41 16.62
N ASN A 80 -4.76 26.75 16.30
CA ASN A 80 -5.57 25.96 17.21
C ASN A 80 -5.77 24.58 16.61
N PHE A 81 -5.52 23.55 17.43
CA PHE A 81 -5.54 22.16 16.98
C PHE A 81 -6.95 21.57 16.80
N ILE A 82 -8.00 22.35 17.07
CA ILE A 82 -9.38 21.85 17.14
C ILE A 82 -9.84 21.29 15.79
N GLU A 83 -9.55 21.99 14.68
CA GLU A 83 -9.94 21.52 13.35
C GLU A 83 -9.08 20.36 12.84
N ALA A 84 -7.80 20.33 13.24
CA ALA A 84 -6.81 19.33 12.82
C ALA A 84 -6.87 18.01 13.61
N LYS A 85 -7.48 18.01 14.80
CA LYS A 85 -7.49 16.86 15.72
C LYS A 85 -8.09 15.60 15.08
N LEU A 86 -9.27 15.71 14.47
CA LEU A 86 -9.95 14.56 13.89
C LEU A 86 -9.17 13.97 12.70
N PRO A 87 -8.77 14.76 11.68
CA PRO A 87 -7.92 14.25 10.59
C PRO A 87 -6.60 13.63 11.09
N LEU A 88 -5.96 14.21 12.11
CA LEU A 88 -4.73 13.69 12.68
C LEU A 88 -4.93 12.32 13.35
N VAL A 89 -5.96 12.19 14.21
CA VAL A 89 -6.28 10.91 14.87
C VAL A 89 -6.59 9.83 13.83
N LEU A 90 -7.31 10.21 12.76
CA LEU A 90 -7.66 9.29 11.69
C LEU A 90 -6.42 8.85 10.91
N LEU A 91 -5.51 9.76 10.59
CA LEU A 91 -4.22 9.45 9.97
C LEU A 91 -3.37 8.52 10.86
N CYS A 92 -3.24 8.82 12.15
CA CYS A 92 -2.51 7.97 13.10
C CYS A 92 -3.13 6.57 13.18
N THR A 93 -4.46 6.47 13.19
CA THR A 93 -5.16 5.19 13.23
C THR A 93 -4.86 4.36 11.98
N ILE A 94 -4.91 4.98 10.79
CA ILE A 94 -4.55 4.30 9.54
C ILE A 94 -3.10 3.81 9.58
N ILE A 95 -2.16 4.64 10.03
CA ILE A 95 -0.74 4.25 10.13
C ILE A 95 -0.55 3.07 11.08
N VAL A 96 -1.20 3.09 12.26
CA VAL A 96 -1.13 1.98 13.23
C VAL A 96 -1.71 0.71 12.65
N LEU A 97 -2.88 0.79 12.00
CA LEU A 97 -3.50 -0.37 11.36
C LEU A 97 -2.64 -0.94 10.23
N MET A 98 -2.08 -0.09 9.36
CA MET A 98 -1.18 -0.54 8.30
C MET A 98 0.12 -1.13 8.85
N GLY A 99 0.67 -0.54 9.91
CA GLY A 99 1.80 -1.11 10.65
C GLY A 99 1.49 -2.48 11.21
N GLY A 100 0.30 -2.65 11.80
CA GLY A 100 -0.20 -3.94 12.28
C GLY A 100 -0.36 -4.97 11.18
N VAL A 101 -0.93 -4.59 10.03
CA VAL A 101 -1.04 -5.46 8.84
C VAL A 101 0.33 -5.87 8.33
N SER A 102 1.31 -4.95 8.28
CA SER A 102 2.68 -5.25 7.86
C SER A 102 3.35 -6.25 8.81
N LEU A 103 3.22 -6.05 10.12
CA LEU A 103 3.74 -6.97 11.13
C LEU A 103 3.07 -8.35 11.06
N ALA A 104 1.75 -8.39 10.89
CA ALA A 104 0.99 -9.63 10.74
C ALA A 104 1.42 -10.40 9.47
N ASN A 105 1.60 -9.70 8.35
CA ASN A 105 2.12 -10.31 7.11
C ASN A 105 3.55 -10.82 7.30
N ALA A 106 4.43 -10.05 7.93
CA ALA A 106 5.80 -10.48 8.20
C ALA A 106 5.83 -11.75 9.09
N TYR A 107 4.96 -11.82 10.10
CA TYR A 107 4.83 -13.00 10.94
C TYR A 107 4.24 -14.19 10.16
N SER A 108 3.18 -13.98 9.37
CA SER A 108 2.58 -15.01 8.52
C SER A 108 3.61 -15.59 7.54
N ASN A 109 4.42 -14.73 6.92
CA ASN A 109 5.49 -15.16 6.01
C ASN A 109 6.54 -16.00 6.74
N LYS A 110 6.94 -15.63 7.97
CA LYS A 110 7.86 -16.44 8.76
C LYS A 110 7.31 -17.83 9.07
N VAL A 111 6.04 -17.92 9.45
CA VAL A 111 5.37 -19.21 9.71
C VAL A 111 5.28 -20.05 8.43
N GLN A 112 4.96 -19.40 7.30
CA GLN A 112 4.91 -20.06 6.00
C GLN A 112 6.29 -20.55 5.55
N ASP A 113 7.34 -19.75 5.73
CA ASP A 113 8.71 -20.13 5.39
C ASP A 113 9.17 -21.31 6.25
N GLN A 114 8.87 -21.32 7.55
CA GLN A 114 9.14 -22.47 8.42
C GLN A 114 8.42 -23.73 7.92
N TYR A 115 7.13 -23.62 7.59
CA TYR A 115 6.36 -24.74 7.04
C TYR A 115 6.95 -25.28 5.72
N LEU A 116 7.44 -24.39 4.84
CA LEU A 116 8.07 -24.79 3.59
C LEU A 116 9.41 -25.50 3.83
N ILE A 117 10.24 -24.96 4.74
CA ILE A 117 11.52 -25.56 5.12
C ILE A 117 11.30 -26.97 5.71
N ASP A 118 10.35 -27.13 6.62
CA ASP A 118 10.03 -28.41 7.26
C ASP A 118 9.57 -29.48 6.25
N ASN A 119 8.97 -29.06 5.14
CA ASN A 119 8.50 -29.94 4.07
C ASN A 119 9.46 -30.04 2.86
N GLY A 120 10.70 -29.54 2.99
CA GLY A 120 11.71 -29.58 1.93
C GLY A 120 11.36 -28.78 0.67
N ARG A 121 10.45 -27.79 0.79
CA ARG A 121 10.03 -26.92 -0.32
C ARG A 121 10.80 -25.60 -0.28
N PRO A 122 11.11 -24.99 -1.44
CA PRO A 122 11.79 -23.71 -1.47
C PRO A 122 10.91 -22.61 -0.85
N THR A 123 11.53 -21.76 -0.04
CA THR A 123 10.87 -20.56 0.53
C THR A 123 10.61 -19.53 -0.55
N LEU A 124 9.71 -18.57 -0.29
CA LEU A 124 9.43 -17.47 -1.23
C LEU A 124 10.70 -16.70 -1.58
N GLN A 125 11.59 -16.50 -0.60
CA GLN A 125 12.84 -15.78 -0.79
C GLN A 125 13.82 -16.55 -1.71
N GLN A 126 13.92 -17.86 -1.53
CA GLN A 126 14.71 -18.72 -2.44
C GLN A 126 14.13 -18.74 -3.86
N PHE A 127 12.80 -18.65 -4.01
CA PHE A 127 12.14 -18.58 -5.30
C PHE A 127 12.47 -17.27 -6.04
N PHE A 128 12.40 -16.13 -5.36
CA PHE A 128 12.79 -14.83 -5.93
C PHE A 128 14.29 -14.72 -6.23
N ASP A 129 15.16 -15.31 -5.40
CA ASP A 129 16.59 -15.35 -5.67
C ASP A 129 16.94 -16.16 -6.92
N GLN A 130 16.19 -17.23 -7.21
CA GLN A 130 16.34 -18.01 -8.44
C GLN A 130 15.89 -17.21 -9.67
N LEU A 131 14.76 -16.50 -9.59
CA LEU A 131 14.27 -15.61 -10.66
C LEU A 131 15.27 -14.50 -10.98
N ASN A 132 15.81 -13.81 -9.97
CA ASN A 132 16.82 -12.76 -10.17
C ASN A 132 18.15 -13.28 -10.75
N LYS A 133 18.49 -14.55 -10.52
CA LYS A 133 19.65 -15.18 -11.14
C LYS A 133 19.41 -15.55 -12.61
N GLN A 134 18.17 -15.88 -12.98
CA GLN A 134 17.81 -16.16 -14.37
C GLN A 134 17.74 -14.90 -15.23
N ASP A 135 17.25 -13.77 -14.68
CA ASP A 135 17.13 -12.49 -15.41
C ASP A 135 18.49 -11.81 -15.67
N LYS A 136 19.57 -12.29 -15.05
CA LYS A 136 20.95 -11.82 -15.22
C LYS A 136 21.80 -12.67 -16.19
N ARG A 137 21.22 -13.67 -16.85
CA ARG A 137 21.87 -14.48 -17.88
C ARG A 137 21.34 -14.13 -19.26
#